data_AF-A0AAD7XLT2-F1
#
_entry.id   AF-A0AAD7XLT2-F1
#
_cell.length_a   1.000
_cell.length_b   1.000
_cell.length_c   1.000
_cell.angle_alpha   90.00
_cell.angle_beta   90.00
_cell.angle_gamma   90.00
#
_symmetry.space_group_name_H-M   'P 1'
#
loop_
_entity.id
_entity.type
_entity.pdbx_description
1 polymer ?
#
loop_
_entity_poly.entity_id
_entity_poly.type
_entity_poly.pdbx_seq_one_letter_code
_entity_poly.pdbx_strand_id
1 'polypeptide(L)'
;MKLSKRLKVVEAGNAKLETELEAEREKRNALQRHLKKLDPEVDTESLAADRELEARCEILQKELEAARAKHEEELVFLRHKAKQPEIELREKEGRLNEKEAQLTRIMAESAVRDNQSALKTKENRELAEDNAKLRRELAEAKLETRIVFAETVARDAFQAARIATLAATTKVPRAEAMALEFADFRHRLDLENARKSALARQIVVEKDAEITRLSAVNAEMAREAATGGHAHRRILEIAEAQAQREGRVHHEVRSQKIVNIKLHRSLKKREAEVADLHHKISKLKALLADARRGLHRDNLDVEYVKNVVVHYLSLPSGSSERTSLVPVLATVLQFTDADMKRLAKPTFVDRPNSPPLDLIKIDAQRRKCPSIDVPDEFDA
;
A
#
# COMPACT_ATOMS: atom_id res chain seq x y z
N MET A 1 -16.26 23.68 -11.79
CA MET A 1 -17.33 24.63 -12.17
C MET A 1 -17.90 25.50 -11.03
N LYS A 2 -18.21 24.97 -9.83
CA LYS A 2 -18.81 25.78 -8.73
C LYS A 2 -17.90 26.90 -8.17
N LEU A 3 -16.58 26.71 -8.18
CA LEU A 3 -15.59 27.70 -7.70
C LEU A 3 -15.44 28.89 -8.67
N SER A 4 -15.45 28.64 -9.98
CA SER A 4 -15.42 29.69 -11.01
C SER A 4 -16.66 30.60 -10.96
N LYS A 5 -17.84 30.05 -10.64
CA LYS A 5 -19.05 30.86 -10.45
C LYS A 5 -18.98 31.76 -9.21
N ARG A 6 -18.34 31.31 -8.13
CA ARG A 6 -18.14 32.13 -6.93
C ARG A 6 -17.15 33.27 -7.17
N LEU A 7 -16.06 33.02 -7.90
CA LEU A 7 -15.07 34.03 -8.27
C LEU A 7 -15.75 35.21 -9.01
N LYS A 8 -16.58 34.89 -10.01
CA LYS A 8 -17.31 35.89 -10.81
C LYS A 8 -18.31 36.72 -10.00
N VAL A 9 -18.93 36.13 -8.97
CA VAL A 9 -19.88 36.85 -8.10
C VAL A 9 -19.15 37.86 -7.21
N VAL A 10 -17.94 37.51 -6.77
CA VAL A 10 -17.13 38.39 -5.92
C VAL A 10 -16.50 39.52 -6.74
N GLU A 11 -15.99 39.24 -7.94
CA GLU A 11 -15.52 40.25 -8.90
C GLU A 11 -16.62 41.28 -9.24
N ALA A 12 -17.86 40.82 -9.43
CA ALA A 12 -19.01 41.69 -9.67
C ALA A 12 -19.40 42.54 -8.44
N GLY A 13 -19.13 42.06 -7.22
CA GLY A 13 -19.32 42.84 -5.99
C GLY A 13 -18.32 43.99 -5.87
N ASN A 14 -17.06 43.75 -6.20
CA ASN A 14 -16.02 44.78 -6.18
C ASN A 14 -16.28 45.88 -7.22
N ALA A 15 -16.69 45.50 -8.43
CA ALA A 15 -17.05 46.49 -9.45
C ALA A 15 -18.17 47.43 -9.00
N LYS A 16 -19.15 46.92 -8.23
CA LYS A 16 -20.22 47.76 -7.66
C LYS A 16 -19.70 48.72 -6.59
N LEU A 17 -18.84 48.25 -5.68
CA LEU A 17 -18.24 49.09 -4.66
C LEU A 17 -17.35 50.19 -5.26
N GLU A 18 -16.64 49.90 -6.35
CA GLU A 18 -15.84 50.90 -7.08
C GLU A 18 -16.73 51.99 -7.71
N THR A 19 -17.87 51.60 -8.31
CA THR A 19 -18.82 52.58 -8.85
C THR A 19 -19.49 53.44 -7.77
N GLU A 20 -19.78 52.86 -6.60
CA GLU A 20 -20.33 53.62 -5.47
C GLU A 20 -19.32 54.61 -4.88
N LEU A 21 -18.03 54.22 -4.81
CA LEU A 21 -16.94 55.09 -4.37
C LEU A 21 -16.72 56.27 -5.35
N GLU A 22 -16.79 56.02 -6.66
CA GLU A 22 -16.69 57.07 -7.67
C GLU A 22 -17.89 58.04 -7.61
N ALA A 23 -19.10 57.52 -7.43
CA ALA A 23 -20.29 58.36 -7.28
C ALA A 23 -20.22 59.28 -6.05
N GLU A 24 -19.70 58.80 -4.91
CA GLU A 24 -19.49 59.64 -3.73
C GLU A 24 -18.37 60.68 -3.90
N ARG A 25 -17.29 60.34 -4.63
CA ARG A 25 -16.25 61.31 -5.00
C ARG A 25 -16.80 62.41 -5.89
N GLU A 26 -17.67 62.08 -6.84
CA GLU A 26 -18.33 63.07 -7.69
C GLU A 26 -19.28 63.97 -6.89
N LYS A 27 -20.05 63.42 -5.95
CA LYS A 27 -20.88 64.23 -5.03
C LYS A 27 -20.04 65.18 -4.18
N ARG A 28 -18.91 64.71 -3.64
CA ARG A 28 -17.95 65.55 -2.90
C ARG A 28 -17.40 66.68 -3.77
N ASN A 29 -17.00 66.38 -5.00
CA ASN A 29 -16.52 67.37 -5.95
C ASN A 29 -17.61 68.39 -6.33
N ALA A 30 -18.86 67.95 -6.46
CA ALA A 30 -20.00 68.83 -6.73
C ALA A 30 -20.30 69.77 -5.55
N LEU A 31 -20.30 69.24 -4.32
CA LEU A 31 -20.44 70.04 -3.09
C LEU A 31 -19.31 71.05 -2.93
N GLN A 32 -18.06 70.64 -3.17
CA GLN A 32 -16.89 71.52 -3.09
C GLN A 32 -16.91 72.64 -4.15
N ARG A 33 -17.51 72.40 -5.31
CA ARG A 33 -17.77 73.44 -6.34
C ARG A 33 -18.91 74.38 -5.95
N HIS A 34 -19.92 73.90 -5.23
CA HIS A 34 -20.99 74.74 -4.68
C HIS A 34 -20.47 75.62 -3.54
N LEU A 35 -19.65 75.07 -2.65
CA LEU A 35 -19.01 75.78 -1.55
C LEU A 35 -18.09 76.91 -2.03
N LYS A 36 -17.32 76.69 -3.10
CA LYS A 36 -16.50 77.75 -3.73
C LYS A 36 -17.29 78.90 -4.38
N LYS A 37 -18.60 78.77 -4.55
CA LYS A 37 -19.46 79.81 -5.13
C LYS A 37 -20.17 80.67 -4.07
N LEU A 38 -20.03 80.34 -2.78
CA LEU A 38 -20.49 81.15 -1.66
C LEU A 38 -19.31 81.96 -1.12
N ASP A 39 -19.43 83.28 -1.09
CA ASP A 39 -18.46 84.24 -0.54
C ASP A 39 -18.16 83.99 0.97
N PRO A 40 -17.03 84.49 1.52
CA PRO A 40 -16.48 84.02 2.79
C PRO A 40 -17.12 84.69 4.01
N GLU A 41 -18.37 84.34 4.32
CA GLU A 41 -18.86 84.33 5.70
C GLU A 41 -19.01 82.86 6.11
N VAL A 42 -17.91 82.32 6.66
CA VAL A 42 -17.82 80.90 7.00
C VAL A 42 -18.56 80.66 8.32
N ASP A 43 -19.82 80.23 8.20
CA ASP A 43 -20.53 79.59 9.28
C ASP A 43 -19.73 78.36 9.75
N THR A 44 -19.44 78.32 11.05
CA THR A 44 -18.73 77.20 11.71
C THR A 44 -19.36 75.84 11.44
N GLU A 45 -20.64 75.80 11.04
CA GLU A 45 -21.37 74.61 10.63
C GLU A 45 -20.86 74.01 9.31
N SER A 46 -20.41 74.83 8.35
CA SER A 46 -19.87 74.33 7.08
C SER A 46 -18.51 73.65 7.25
N LEU A 47 -17.65 74.19 8.13
CA LEU A 47 -16.37 73.57 8.47
C LEU A 47 -16.55 72.28 9.28
N ALA A 48 -17.61 72.19 10.09
CA ALA A 48 -17.97 70.96 10.79
C ALA A 48 -18.45 69.87 9.82
N ALA A 49 -19.28 70.24 8.83
CA ALA A 49 -19.74 69.33 7.79
C ALA A 49 -18.58 68.77 6.94
N ASP A 50 -17.62 69.61 6.56
CA ASP A 50 -16.44 69.17 5.79
C ASP A 50 -15.55 68.20 6.60
N ARG A 51 -15.34 68.47 7.90
CA ARG A 51 -14.59 67.56 8.79
C ARG A 51 -15.30 66.22 8.98
N GLU A 52 -16.63 66.22 9.07
CA GLU A 52 -17.42 64.99 9.17
C GLU A 52 -17.37 64.17 7.87
N LEU A 53 -17.40 64.85 6.71
CA LEU A 53 -17.24 64.23 5.40
C LEU A 53 -15.84 63.64 5.20
N GLU A 54 -14.80 64.31 5.69
CA GLU A 54 -13.43 63.80 5.70
C GLU A 54 -13.28 62.58 6.59
N ALA A 55 -13.83 62.62 7.81
CA ALA A 55 -13.84 61.48 8.71
C ALA A 55 -14.58 60.27 8.11
N ARG A 56 -15.74 60.50 7.46
CA ARG A 56 -16.45 59.43 6.74
C ARG A 56 -15.65 58.87 5.57
N CYS A 57 -14.96 59.73 4.80
CA CYS A 57 -14.10 59.29 3.71
C CYS A 57 -12.94 58.42 4.24
N GLU A 58 -12.30 58.80 5.35
CA GLU A 58 -11.25 57.99 5.96
C GLU A 58 -11.75 56.64 6.49
N ILE A 59 -12.94 56.60 7.10
CA ILE A 59 -13.56 55.36 7.57
C ILE A 59 -13.85 54.44 6.38
N LEU A 60 -14.49 54.95 5.33
CA LEU A 60 -14.78 54.18 4.11
C LEU A 60 -13.51 53.67 3.43
N GLN A 61 -12.44 54.47 3.44
CA GLN A 61 -11.16 54.08 2.86
C GLN A 61 -10.50 52.94 3.65
N LYS A 62 -10.54 52.99 4.99
CA LYS A 62 -10.08 51.90 5.86
C LYS A 62 -10.93 50.63 5.71
N GLU A 63 -12.24 50.76 5.57
CA GLU A 63 -13.14 49.63 5.32
C GLU A 63 -12.87 48.97 3.97
N LEU A 64 -12.59 49.78 2.94
CA LEU A 64 -12.26 49.30 1.60
C LEU A 64 -10.90 48.57 1.57
N GLU A 65 -9.90 49.08 2.29
CA GLU A 65 -8.62 48.39 2.47
C GLU A 65 -8.77 47.08 3.25
N ALA A 66 -9.57 47.06 4.32
CA ALA A 66 -9.87 45.84 5.08
C ALA A 66 -10.63 44.80 4.23
N ALA A 67 -11.55 45.24 3.37
CA ALA A 67 -12.25 44.36 2.42
C ALA A 67 -11.29 43.79 1.37
N ARG A 68 -10.37 44.61 0.84
CA ARG A 68 -9.32 44.16 -0.09
C ARG A 68 -8.39 43.13 0.53
N ALA A 69 -7.94 43.34 1.77
CA ALA A 69 -7.09 42.39 2.49
C ALA A 69 -7.79 41.03 2.69
N LYS A 70 -9.04 41.04 3.15
CA LYS A 70 -9.85 39.81 3.30
C LYS A 70 -10.05 39.09 1.97
N HIS A 71 -10.25 39.83 0.89
CA HIS A 71 -10.40 39.26 -0.44
C HIS A 71 -9.11 38.61 -0.93
N GLU A 72 -7.97 39.25 -0.69
CA GLU A 72 -6.67 38.71 -1.08
C GLU A 72 -6.34 37.43 -0.32
N GLU A 73 -6.65 37.36 0.98
CA GLU A 73 -6.57 36.13 1.76
C GLU A 73 -7.47 35.01 1.20
N GLU A 74 -8.73 35.33 0.85
CA GLU A 74 -9.66 34.36 0.27
C GLU A 74 -9.18 33.87 -1.11
N LEU A 75 -8.62 34.75 -1.93
CA LEU A 75 -8.01 34.38 -3.21
C LEU A 75 -6.80 33.46 -3.04
N VAL A 76 -5.93 33.73 -2.07
CA VAL A 76 -4.78 32.87 -1.77
C VAL A 76 -5.27 31.49 -1.30
N PHE A 77 -6.27 31.45 -0.42
CA PHE A 77 -6.88 30.21 0.04
C PHE A 77 -7.50 29.40 -1.11
N LEU A 78 -8.25 30.06 -1.99
CA LEU A 78 -8.86 29.42 -3.16
C LEU A 78 -7.82 28.93 -4.17
N ARG A 79 -6.72 29.68 -4.38
CA ARG A 79 -5.59 29.25 -5.22
C ARG A 79 -4.90 28.02 -4.64
N HIS A 80 -4.66 28.00 -3.33
CA HIS A 80 -4.05 26.84 -2.66
C HIS A 80 -4.97 25.62 -2.75
N LYS A 81 -6.27 25.80 -2.53
CA LYS A 81 -7.27 24.73 -2.63
C LYS A 81 -7.46 24.23 -4.05
N ALA A 82 -7.29 25.09 -5.06
CA ALA A 82 -7.33 24.69 -6.47
C ALA A 82 -6.09 23.88 -6.89
N LYS A 83 -4.92 24.13 -6.29
CA LYS A 83 -3.67 23.39 -6.55
C LYS A 83 -3.58 22.04 -5.83
N GLN A 84 -4.26 21.87 -4.70
CA GLN A 84 -4.29 20.58 -3.96
C GLN A 84 -4.61 19.35 -4.84
N PRO A 85 -5.67 19.34 -5.67
CA PRO A 85 -5.97 18.17 -6.49
C PRO A 85 -4.90 17.88 -7.55
N GLU A 86 -4.20 18.89 -8.07
CA GLU A 86 -3.07 18.69 -9.01
C GLU A 86 -1.88 18.02 -8.32
N ILE A 87 -1.58 18.42 -7.08
CA ILE A 87 -0.54 17.80 -6.26
C ILE A 87 -0.90 16.34 -5.98
N GLU A 88 -2.14 16.06 -5.56
CA GLU A 88 -2.61 14.70 -5.30
C GLU A 88 -2.60 13.81 -6.55
N LEU A 89 -2.95 14.37 -7.72
CA LEU A 89 -2.86 13.68 -9.00
C LEU A 89 -1.42 13.32 -9.33
N ARG A 90 -0.50 14.28 -9.20
CA ARG A 90 0.92 14.07 -9.47
C ARG A 90 1.55 13.04 -8.52
N GLU A 91 1.15 13.03 -7.26
CA GLU A 91 1.56 11.98 -6.31
C GLU A 91 1.02 10.60 -6.68
N LYS A 92 -0.24 10.51 -7.13
CA LYS A 92 -0.84 9.25 -7.59
C LYS A 92 -0.17 8.72 -8.86
N GLU A 93 0.13 9.60 -9.81
CA GLU A 93 0.91 9.26 -11.02
C GLU A 93 2.32 8.78 -10.65
N GLY A 94 3.00 9.45 -9.71
CA GLY A 94 4.28 9.01 -9.19
C GLY A 94 4.23 7.60 -8.58
N ARG A 95 3.20 7.31 -7.76
CA ARG A 95 2.99 5.97 -7.19
C ARG A 95 2.62 4.92 -8.24
N LEU A 96 1.89 5.29 -9.28
CA LEU A 96 1.56 4.39 -10.40
C LEU A 96 2.83 4.01 -11.16
N ASN A 97 3.63 5.00 -11.55
CA ASN A 97 4.90 4.80 -12.25
C ASN A 97 5.88 3.96 -11.43
N GLU A 98 5.94 4.15 -10.11
CA GLU A 98 6.76 3.34 -9.22
C GLU A 98 6.30 1.86 -9.20
N LYS A 99 4.98 1.62 -9.16
CA LYS A 99 4.42 0.26 -9.24
C LYS A 99 4.69 -0.40 -10.59
N GLU A 100 4.58 0.35 -11.69
CA GLU A 100 4.91 -0.15 -13.03
C GLU A 100 6.40 -0.52 -13.15
N ALA A 101 7.29 0.31 -12.58
CA ALA A 101 8.71 0.02 -12.50
C ALA A 101 9.00 -1.23 -11.66
N GLN A 102 8.31 -1.40 -10.52
CA GLN A 102 8.42 -2.61 -9.69
C GLN A 102 7.94 -3.86 -10.45
N LEU A 103 6.81 -3.78 -11.14
CA LEU A 103 6.26 -4.90 -11.91
C LEU A 103 7.20 -5.30 -13.05
N THR A 104 7.79 -4.32 -13.74
CA THR A 104 8.82 -4.55 -14.77
C THR A 104 10.06 -5.23 -14.19
N ARG A 105 10.52 -4.83 -12.99
CA ARG A 105 11.64 -5.49 -12.29
C ARG A 105 11.32 -6.94 -11.92
N ILE A 106 10.13 -7.20 -11.37
CA ILE A 106 9.71 -8.57 -11.02
C ILE A 106 9.64 -9.45 -12.27
N MET A 107 9.12 -8.93 -13.38
CA MET A 107 9.10 -9.66 -14.66
C MET A 107 10.51 -9.97 -15.16
N ALA A 108 11.42 -8.98 -15.14
CA ALA A 108 12.82 -9.20 -15.52
C ALA A 108 13.53 -10.23 -14.61
N GLU A 109 13.31 -10.17 -13.30
CA GLU A 109 13.85 -11.15 -12.35
C GLU A 109 13.29 -12.55 -12.58
N SER A 110 12.00 -12.68 -12.90
CA SER A 110 11.40 -13.98 -13.22
C SER A 110 12.02 -14.60 -14.47
N ALA A 111 12.22 -13.81 -15.53
CA ALA A 111 12.88 -14.27 -16.75
C ALA A 111 14.34 -14.69 -16.51
N VAL A 112 15.07 -13.98 -15.66
CA VAL A 112 16.44 -14.36 -15.28
C VAL A 112 16.45 -15.69 -14.51
N ARG A 113 15.50 -15.90 -13.57
CA ARG A 113 15.39 -17.17 -12.83
C ARG A 113 15.05 -18.34 -13.76
N ASP A 114 14.15 -18.14 -14.71
CA ASP A 114 13.77 -19.16 -15.68
C ASP A 114 14.97 -19.55 -16.55
N ASN A 115 15.71 -18.56 -17.05
CA ASN A 115 16.95 -18.79 -17.81
C ASN A 115 18.03 -19.51 -16.98
N GLN A 116 18.21 -19.14 -15.71
CA GLN A 116 19.13 -19.83 -14.80
C GLN A 116 18.71 -21.27 -14.53
N SER A 117 17.41 -21.53 -14.37
CA SER A 117 16.90 -22.88 -14.19
C SER A 117 17.15 -23.73 -15.43
N ALA A 118 16.92 -23.17 -16.62
CA ALA A 118 17.19 -23.83 -17.90
C ALA A 118 18.69 -24.15 -18.07
N LEU A 119 19.59 -23.21 -17.74
CA LEU A 119 21.04 -23.44 -17.76
C LEU A 119 21.45 -24.56 -16.81
N LYS A 120 20.97 -24.54 -15.56
CA LYS A 120 21.25 -25.62 -14.59
C LYS A 120 20.74 -26.98 -15.07
N THR A 121 19.58 -27.03 -15.74
CA THR A 121 19.10 -28.30 -16.32
C THR A 121 19.97 -28.80 -17.46
N LYS A 122 20.56 -27.90 -18.27
CA LYS A 122 21.53 -28.27 -19.31
C LYS A 122 22.83 -28.76 -18.71
N GLU A 123 23.41 -28.03 -17.76
CA GLU A 123 24.62 -28.43 -17.03
C GLU A 123 24.45 -29.81 -16.37
N ASN A 124 23.31 -30.05 -15.71
CA ASN A 124 23.03 -31.36 -15.09
C ASN A 124 22.90 -32.49 -16.13
N ARG A 125 22.39 -32.21 -17.33
CA ARG A 125 22.32 -33.19 -18.42
C ARG A 125 23.70 -33.51 -18.96
N GLU A 126 24.52 -32.49 -19.21
CA GLU A 126 25.92 -32.67 -19.65
C GLU A 126 26.73 -33.46 -18.62
N LEU A 127 26.63 -33.10 -17.33
CA LEU A 127 27.25 -33.86 -16.24
C LEU A 127 26.74 -35.30 -16.15
N ALA A 128 25.45 -35.55 -16.42
CA ALA A 128 24.91 -36.91 -16.44
C ALA A 128 25.46 -37.72 -17.63
N GLU A 129 25.60 -37.10 -18.79
CA GLU A 129 26.18 -37.72 -19.99
C GLU A 129 27.66 -38.05 -19.78
N ASP A 130 28.44 -37.13 -19.21
CA ASP A 130 29.86 -37.36 -18.95
C ASP A 130 30.09 -38.39 -17.85
N ASN A 131 29.26 -38.40 -16.79
CA ASN A 131 29.26 -39.50 -15.82
C ASN A 131 28.92 -40.84 -16.45
N ALA A 132 28.00 -40.87 -17.42
CA ALA A 132 27.67 -42.09 -18.14
C ALA A 132 28.84 -42.57 -19.02
N LYS A 133 29.58 -41.67 -19.68
CA LYS A 133 30.80 -42.01 -20.43
C LYS A 133 31.89 -42.55 -19.51
N LEU A 134 32.20 -41.86 -18.42
CA LEU A 134 33.19 -42.32 -17.43
C LEU A 134 32.86 -43.69 -16.86
N ARG A 135 31.58 -43.98 -16.63
CA ARG A 135 31.14 -45.32 -16.18
C ARG A 135 31.37 -46.40 -17.23
N ARG A 136 31.22 -46.10 -18.52
CA ARG A 136 31.53 -47.03 -19.62
C ARG A 136 33.03 -47.28 -19.73
N GLU A 137 33.83 -46.21 -19.74
CA GLU A 137 35.31 -46.30 -19.77
C GLU A 137 35.85 -47.10 -18.58
N LEU A 138 35.32 -46.87 -17.37
CA LEU A 138 35.70 -47.63 -16.18
C LEU A 138 35.30 -49.11 -16.30
N ALA A 139 34.17 -49.42 -16.93
CA ALA A 139 33.74 -50.81 -17.15
C ALA A 139 34.64 -51.52 -18.16
N GLU A 140 35.04 -50.82 -19.24
CA GLU A 140 35.97 -51.33 -20.25
C GLU A 140 37.37 -51.58 -19.64
N ALA A 141 37.92 -50.63 -18.89
CA ALA A 141 39.20 -50.80 -18.20
C ALA A 141 39.17 -51.97 -17.18
N LYS A 142 38.03 -52.17 -16.50
CA LYS A 142 37.84 -53.33 -15.61
C LYS A 142 37.80 -54.66 -16.37
N LEU A 143 37.31 -54.68 -17.60
CA LEU A 143 37.33 -55.88 -18.44
C LEU A 143 38.75 -56.17 -18.94
N GLU A 144 39.47 -55.17 -19.43
CA GLU A 144 40.88 -55.32 -19.85
C GLU A 144 41.76 -55.83 -18.72
N THR A 145 41.66 -55.25 -17.52
CA THR A 145 42.44 -55.71 -16.36
C THR A 145 42.13 -57.17 -15.99
N ARG A 146 40.89 -57.63 -16.13
CA ARG A 146 40.53 -59.04 -15.90
C ARG A 146 41.09 -59.97 -16.97
N ILE A 147 41.13 -59.53 -18.23
CA ILE A 147 41.73 -60.30 -19.33
C ILE A 147 43.23 -60.46 -19.10
N VAL A 148 43.94 -59.36 -18.84
CA VAL A 148 45.39 -59.39 -18.57
C VAL A 148 45.71 -60.27 -17.35
N PHE A 149 44.92 -60.16 -16.28
CA PHE A 149 45.08 -61.02 -15.11
C PHE A 149 44.91 -62.51 -15.46
N ALA A 150 43.87 -62.86 -16.22
CA ALA A 150 43.66 -64.24 -16.66
C ALA A 150 44.81 -64.77 -17.53
N GLU A 151 45.37 -63.94 -18.41
CA GLU A 151 46.54 -64.29 -19.23
C GLU A 151 47.81 -64.52 -18.39
N THR A 152 48.06 -63.67 -17.38
CA THR A 152 49.20 -63.86 -16.47
C THR A 152 49.10 -65.16 -15.67
N VAL A 153 47.91 -65.47 -15.13
CA VAL A 153 47.67 -66.72 -14.39
C VAL A 153 47.86 -67.94 -15.28
N ALA A 154 47.39 -67.89 -16.53
CA ALA A 154 47.60 -68.98 -17.49
C ALA A 154 49.08 -69.18 -17.83
N ARG A 155 49.84 -68.09 -18.00
CA ARG A 155 51.28 -68.12 -18.27
C ARG A 155 52.07 -68.69 -17.09
N ASP A 156 51.75 -68.31 -15.87
CA ASP A 156 52.41 -68.79 -14.66
C ASP A 156 52.11 -70.28 -14.42
N ALA A 157 50.86 -70.70 -14.64
CA ALA A 157 50.49 -72.12 -14.56
C ALA A 157 51.26 -72.98 -15.59
N PHE A 158 51.45 -72.47 -16.80
CA PHE A 158 52.24 -73.14 -17.83
C PHE A 158 53.73 -73.26 -17.46
N GLN A 159 54.32 -72.21 -16.87
CA GLN A 159 55.71 -72.25 -16.40
C GLN A 159 55.90 -73.18 -15.21
N ALA A 160 54.96 -73.20 -14.26
CA ALA A 160 54.99 -74.11 -13.12
C ALA A 160 54.94 -75.59 -13.57
N ALA A 161 54.09 -75.91 -14.56
CA ALA A 161 54.03 -77.26 -15.13
C ALA A 161 55.36 -77.67 -15.80
N ARG A 162 56.01 -76.74 -16.50
CA ARG A 162 57.32 -76.96 -17.14
C ARG A 162 58.46 -77.18 -16.13
N ILE A 163 58.46 -76.45 -15.02
CA ILE A 163 59.44 -76.65 -13.94
C ILE A 163 59.20 -78.00 -13.25
N ALA A 164 57.94 -78.40 -13.03
CA ALA A 164 57.60 -79.71 -12.47
C ALA A 164 58.06 -80.88 -13.35
N THR A 165 58.04 -80.75 -14.68
CA THR A 165 58.59 -81.77 -15.60
C THR A 165 60.12 -81.86 -15.58
N LEU A 166 60.83 -80.76 -15.28
CA LEU A 166 62.30 -80.74 -15.21
C LEU A 166 62.84 -81.22 -13.86
N ALA A 167 62.06 -81.10 -12.78
CA ALA A 167 62.43 -81.55 -11.45
C ALA A 167 62.38 -83.09 -11.26
N ALA A 168 61.84 -83.85 -12.23
CA ALA A 168 61.71 -85.31 -12.17
C ALA A 168 62.98 -86.10 -12.56
N THR A 169 64.06 -85.42 -12.96
CA THR A 169 65.32 -86.07 -13.35
C THR A 169 66.51 -85.40 -12.70
N THR A 170 67.02 -85.95 -11.59
CA THR A 170 68.45 -86.01 -11.22
C THR A 170 68.62 -86.55 -9.79
N LYS A 171 69.43 -87.60 -9.63
CA LYS A 171 70.03 -88.04 -8.35
C LYS A 171 71.43 -88.57 -8.65
N VAL A 172 72.47 -87.96 -8.07
CA VAL A 172 73.80 -88.58 -7.87
C VAL A 172 74.43 -88.00 -6.58
N PRO A 173 75.07 -88.83 -5.72
CA PRO A 173 75.72 -88.39 -4.49
C PRO A 173 77.25 -88.27 -4.63
N ARG A 174 77.90 -87.40 -3.83
CA ARG A 174 79.36 -87.45 -3.57
C ARG A 174 79.74 -86.66 -2.31
N ALA A 175 80.45 -87.30 -1.38
CA ALA A 175 80.50 -86.90 0.03
C ALA A 175 81.80 -86.21 0.51
N GLU A 176 82.74 -85.81 -0.37
CA GLU A 176 83.98 -85.11 0.06
C GLU A 176 84.27 -83.80 -0.71
N ALA A 177 83.67 -83.60 -1.89
CA ALA A 177 83.43 -82.24 -2.44
C ALA A 177 82.42 -81.46 -1.57
N MET A 178 81.63 -82.20 -0.78
CA MET A 178 80.55 -81.69 0.08
C MET A 178 81.04 -80.63 1.07
N ALA A 179 82.26 -80.70 1.62
CA ALA A 179 82.71 -79.74 2.63
C ALA A 179 83.05 -78.35 2.04
N LEU A 180 83.70 -78.31 0.86
CA LEU A 180 83.95 -77.07 0.12
C LEU A 180 82.63 -76.56 -0.50
N GLU A 181 81.82 -77.47 -1.02
CA GLU A 181 80.45 -77.18 -1.48
C GLU A 181 79.55 -76.73 -0.34
N PHE A 182 79.73 -77.18 0.90
CA PHE A 182 78.99 -76.74 2.08
C PHE A 182 79.42 -75.35 2.52
N ALA A 183 80.70 -75.00 2.38
CA ALA A 183 81.19 -73.64 2.61
C ALA A 183 80.66 -72.67 1.55
N ASP A 184 80.73 -73.06 0.26
CA ASP A 184 80.12 -72.32 -0.84
C ASP A 184 78.59 -72.26 -0.70
N PHE A 185 77.96 -73.34 -0.25
CA PHE A 185 76.52 -73.40 0.01
C PHE A 185 76.15 -72.50 1.17
N ARG A 186 76.90 -72.50 2.29
CA ARG A 186 76.70 -71.56 3.40
C ARG A 186 76.85 -70.11 2.93
N HIS A 187 77.88 -69.81 2.16
CA HIS A 187 78.07 -68.45 1.62
C HIS A 187 76.94 -68.05 0.66
N ARG A 188 76.47 -68.97 -0.21
CA ARG A 188 75.27 -68.74 -1.05
C ARG A 188 74.03 -68.55 -0.20
N LEU A 189 73.88 -69.33 0.87
CA LEU A 189 72.73 -69.28 1.77
C LEU A 189 72.74 -67.99 2.61
N ASP A 190 73.92 -67.48 2.99
CA ASP A 190 74.10 -66.20 3.66
C ASP A 190 73.80 -65.03 2.70
N LEU A 191 74.25 -65.10 1.45
CA LEU A 191 73.87 -64.13 0.42
C LEU A 191 72.37 -64.17 0.11
N GLU A 192 71.78 -65.36 0.04
CA GLU A 192 70.34 -65.53 -0.12
C GLU A 192 69.57 -64.99 1.09
N ASN A 193 70.04 -65.25 2.31
CA ASN A 193 69.45 -64.72 3.54
C ASN A 193 69.59 -63.20 3.61
N ALA A 194 70.73 -62.65 3.20
CA ALA A 194 70.94 -61.21 3.10
C ALA A 194 69.99 -60.58 2.07
N ARG A 195 69.82 -61.20 0.89
CA ARG A 195 68.85 -60.79 -0.13
C ARG A 195 67.41 -60.88 0.36
N LYS A 196 67.03 -61.99 1.00
CA LYS A 196 65.70 -62.20 1.59
C LYS A 196 65.43 -61.19 2.71
N SER A 197 66.42 -60.91 3.55
CA SER A 197 66.35 -59.93 4.64
C SER A 197 66.26 -58.50 4.10
N ALA A 198 66.99 -58.17 3.03
CA ALA A 198 66.88 -56.88 2.34
C ALA A 198 65.49 -56.70 1.70
N LEU A 199 64.99 -57.74 1.02
CA LEU A 199 63.64 -57.75 0.44
C LEU A 199 62.56 -57.63 1.53
N ALA A 200 62.69 -58.35 2.65
CA ALA A 200 61.77 -58.25 3.76
C ALA A 200 61.74 -56.84 4.37
N ARG A 201 62.91 -56.19 4.55
CA ARG A 201 62.98 -54.79 4.98
C ARG A 201 62.32 -53.85 3.99
N GLN A 202 62.53 -54.05 2.69
CA GLN A 202 61.89 -53.24 1.66
C GLN A 202 60.36 -53.39 1.71
N ILE A 203 59.85 -54.62 1.82
CA ILE A 203 58.42 -54.89 1.96
C ILE A 203 57.84 -54.20 3.21
N VAL A 204 58.55 -54.25 4.35
CA VAL A 204 58.10 -53.56 5.57
C VAL A 204 58.02 -52.06 5.34
N VAL A 205 59.04 -51.44 4.73
CA VAL A 205 59.02 -50.00 4.41
C VAL A 205 57.87 -49.64 3.47
N GLU A 206 57.62 -50.43 2.43
CA GLU A 206 56.51 -50.23 1.50
C GLU A 206 55.14 -50.37 2.22
N LYS A 207 55.02 -51.31 3.15
CA LYS A 207 53.80 -51.51 3.94
C LYS A 207 53.59 -50.40 4.96
N ASP A 208 54.64 -49.91 5.62
CA ASP A 208 54.56 -48.76 6.52
C ASP A 208 54.17 -47.49 5.77
N ALA A 209 54.69 -47.29 4.56
CA ALA A 209 54.27 -46.21 3.67
C ALA A 209 52.79 -46.33 3.28
N GLU A 210 52.31 -47.54 2.97
CA GLU A 210 50.89 -47.74 2.67
C GLU A 210 50.00 -47.55 3.91
N ILE A 211 50.43 -48.02 5.10
CA ILE A 211 49.70 -47.82 6.35
C ILE A 211 49.56 -46.33 6.66
N THR A 212 50.64 -45.55 6.53
CA THR A 212 50.60 -44.11 6.76
C THR A 212 49.66 -43.41 5.77
N ARG A 213 49.72 -43.77 4.48
CA ARG A 213 48.79 -43.28 3.45
C ARG A 213 47.33 -43.62 3.77
N LEU A 214 47.02 -44.87 4.10
CA LEU A 214 45.67 -45.31 4.45
C LEU A 214 45.16 -44.65 5.73
N SER A 215 46.05 -44.43 6.71
CA SER A 215 45.69 -43.72 7.94
C SER A 215 45.32 -42.26 7.67
N ALA A 216 46.02 -41.58 6.76
CA ALA A 216 45.71 -40.21 6.35
C ALA A 216 44.37 -40.12 5.62
N VAL A 217 44.12 -41.05 4.69
CA VAL A 217 42.83 -41.15 3.97
C VAL A 217 41.68 -41.44 4.93
N ASN A 218 41.86 -42.35 5.89
CA ASN A 218 40.85 -42.62 6.92
C ASN A 218 40.58 -41.40 7.80
N ALA A 219 41.61 -40.65 8.19
CA ALA A 219 41.43 -39.43 8.97
C ALA A 219 40.66 -38.35 8.19
N GLU A 220 40.90 -38.23 6.89
CA GLU A 220 40.17 -37.33 6.00
C GLU A 220 38.71 -37.75 5.85
N MET A 221 38.44 -39.03 5.53
CA MET A 221 37.08 -39.56 5.45
C MET A 221 36.33 -39.44 6.79
N ALA A 222 37.00 -39.63 7.92
CA ALA A 222 36.39 -39.45 9.24
C ALA A 222 36.01 -37.98 9.49
N ARG A 223 36.82 -37.01 9.03
CA ARG A 223 36.45 -35.59 9.09
C ARG A 223 35.25 -35.30 8.19
N GLU A 224 35.23 -35.81 6.96
CA GLU A 224 34.10 -35.64 6.04
C GLU A 224 32.80 -36.26 6.59
N ALA A 225 32.89 -37.44 7.20
CA ALA A 225 31.76 -38.08 7.85
C ALA A 225 31.26 -37.26 9.07
N ALA A 226 32.18 -36.79 9.93
CA ALA A 226 31.83 -36.03 11.13
C ALA A 226 31.17 -34.68 10.83
N THR A 227 31.58 -34.03 9.74
CA THR A 227 31.09 -32.71 9.34
C THR A 227 29.97 -32.79 8.29
N GLY A 228 29.59 -34.00 7.90
CA GLY A 228 28.78 -34.26 6.72
C GLY A 228 29.52 -33.96 5.42
N GLY A 229 29.28 -34.77 4.39
CA GLY A 229 29.84 -34.54 3.06
C GLY A 229 29.50 -33.14 2.54
N HIS A 230 30.30 -32.63 1.60
CA HIS A 230 30.16 -31.26 1.06
C HIS A 230 28.72 -30.94 0.61
N ALA A 231 28.02 -31.91 0.01
CA ALA A 231 26.62 -31.77 -0.38
C ALA A 231 25.68 -31.51 0.80
N HIS A 232 25.88 -32.16 1.95
CA HIS A 232 25.05 -31.98 3.13
C HIS A 232 25.26 -30.59 3.75
N ARG A 233 26.50 -30.11 3.82
CA ARG A 233 26.79 -28.75 4.29
C ARG A 233 26.14 -27.70 3.41
N ARG A 234 26.20 -27.89 2.08
CA ARG A 234 25.54 -27.00 1.12
C ARG A 234 24.02 -26.99 1.29
N ILE A 235 23.40 -28.13 1.59
CA ILE A 235 21.97 -28.21 1.89
C ILE A 235 21.64 -27.41 3.16
N LEU A 236 22.44 -27.55 4.22
CA LEU A 236 22.24 -26.80 5.47
C LEU A 236 22.41 -25.30 5.27
N GLU A 237 23.41 -24.87 4.50
CA GLU A 237 23.62 -23.46 4.17
C GLU A 237 22.43 -22.87 3.37
N ILE A 238 21.89 -23.63 2.40
CA ILE A 238 20.70 -23.22 1.66
C ILE A 238 19.49 -23.14 2.59
N ALA A 239 19.32 -24.12 3.49
CA ALA A 239 18.23 -24.13 4.46
C ALA A 239 18.32 -22.95 5.44
N GLU A 240 19.53 -22.61 5.90
CA GLU A 240 19.76 -21.44 6.74
C GLU A 240 19.46 -20.15 5.99
N ALA A 241 19.99 -19.98 4.78
CA ALA A 241 19.71 -18.81 3.95
C ALA A 241 18.21 -18.66 3.67
N GLN A 242 17.51 -19.78 3.46
CA GLN A 242 16.06 -19.80 3.28
C GLN A 242 15.33 -19.42 4.58
N ALA A 243 15.70 -19.98 5.73
CA ALA A 243 15.13 -19.63 7.02
C ALA A 243 15.33 -18.14 7.36
N GLN A 244 16.51 -17.58 7.06
CA GLN A 244 16.79 -16.16 7.24
C GLN A 244 15.92 -15.29 6.30
N ARG A 245 15.77 -15.70 5.04
CA ARG A 245 14.90 -15.01 4.07
C ARG A 245 13.44 -15.03 4.53
N GLU A 246 12.92 -16.19 4.90
CA GLU A 246 11.54 -16.34 5.39
C GLU A 246 11.31 -15.54 6.68
N GLY A 247 12.29 -15.53 7.60
CA GLY A 247 12.25 -14.69 8.80
C GLY A 247 12.11 -13.21 8.49
N ARG A 248 12.88 -12.68 7.51
CA ARG A 248 12.78 -11.28 7.07
C ARG A 248 11.42 -10.97 6.44
N VAL A 249 10.93 -11.84 5.55
CA VAL A 249 9.62 -11.68 4.91
C VAL A 249 8.51 -11.69 5.95
N HIS A 250 8.55 -12.61 6.92
CA HIS A 250 7.56 -12.65 8.00
C HIS A 250 7.59 -11.40 8.87
N HIS A 251 8.78 -10.87 9.18
CA HIS A 251 8.90 -9.62 9.92
C HIS A 251 8.28 -8.45 9.15
N GLU A 252 8.57 -8.34 7.86
CA GLU A 252 8.00 -7.28 7.00
C GLU A 252 6.48 -7.39 6.88
N VAL A 253 5.95 -8.59 6.67
CA VAL A 253 4.50 -8.81 6.63
C VAL A 253 3.84 -8.41 7.96
N ARG A 254 4.47 -8.71 9.10
CA ARG A 254 3.97 -8.30 10.41
C ARG A 254 4.00 -6.78 10.57
N SER A 255 5.09 -6.11 10.18
CA SER A 255 5.19 -4.66 10.28
C SER A 255 4.16 -3.96 9.39
N GLN A 256 3.98 -4.43 8.15
CA GLN A 256 2.95 -3.94 7.23
C GLN A 256 1.54 -4.14 7.78
N LYS A 257 1.23 -5.31 8.37
CA LYS A 257 -0.08 -5.55 9.02
C LYS A 257 -0.37 -4.55 10.13
N ILE A 258 0.61 -4.25 10.99
CA ILE A 258 0.45 -3.27 12.07
C ILE A 258 0.17 -1.87 11.50
N VAL A 259 0.92 -1.46 10.48
CA VAL A 259 0.71 -0.16 9.80
C VAL A 259 -0.68 -0.10 9.17
N ASN A 260 -1.12 -1.18 8.51
CA ASN A 260 -2.42 -1.25 7.85
C ASN A 260 -3.56 -1.14 8.88
N ILE A 261 -3.47 -1.82 10.02
CA ILE A 261 -4.43 -1.71 11.12
C ILE A 261 -4.50 -0.27 11.64
N LYS A 262 -3.34 0.39 11.84
CA LYS A 262 -3.29 1.80 12.28
C LYS A 262 -3.94 2.74 11.26
N LEU A 263 -3.65 2.57 9.98
CA LEU A 263 -4.26 3.36 8.90
C LEU A 263 -5.77 3.15 8.84
N HIS A 264 -6.23 1.90 8.94
CA HIS A 264 -7.65 1.57 8.90
C HIS A 264 -8.42 2.17 10.08
N ARG A 265 -7.83 2.15 11.30
CA ARG A 265 -8.40 2.84 12.47
C ARG A 265 -8.47 4.35 12.29
N SER A 266 -7.41 4.96 11.75
CA SER A 266 -7.36 6.40 11.47
C SER A 266 -8.43 6.80 10.44
N LEU A 267 -8.57 6.01 9.38
CA LEU A 267 -9.55 6.22 8.32
C LEU A 267 -10.98 6.15 8.87
N LYS A 268 -11.32 5.10 9.64
CA LYS A 268 -12.62 4.99 10.31
C LYS A 268 -12.93 6.19 11.23
N LYS A 269 -11.93 6.66 11.99
CA LYS A 269 -12.10 7.84 12.85
C LYS A 269 -12.40 9.10 12.04
N ARG A 270 -11.71 9.29 10.91
CA ARG A 270 -11.95 10.43 10.01
C ARG A 270 -13.30 10.34 9.31
N GLU A 271 -13.73 9.15 8.91
CA GLU A 271 -15.06 8.93 8.34
C GLU A 271 -16.18 9.29 9.34
N ALA A 272 -16.03 8.90 10.61
CA ALA A 272 -16.96 9.30 11.67
C ALA A 272 -16.98 10.82 11.87
N GLU A 273 -15.81 11.47 11.93
CA GLU A 273 -15.70 12.94 12.04
C GLU A 273 -16.36 13.65 10.84
N VAL A 274 -16.17 13.13 9.63
CA VAL A 274 -16.80 13.66 8.42
C VAL A 274 -18.32 13.49 8.48
N ALA A 275 -18.83 12.35 8.94
CA ALA A 275 -20.26 12.13 9.12
C ALA A 275 -20.87 13.11 10.14
N ASP A 276 -20.20 13.31 11.28
CA ASP A 276 -20.61 14.28 12.30
C ASP A 276 -20.63 15.71 11.77
N LEU A 277 -19.62 16.11 11.01
CA LEU A 277 -19.56 17.43 10.38
C LEU A 277 -20.67 17.60 9.33
N HIS A 278 -20.96 16.57 8.53
CA HIS A 278 -22.09 16.61 7.60
C HIS A 278 -23.43 16.76 8.32
N HIS A 279 -23.62 16.06 9.43
CA HIS A 279 -24.83 16.20 10.25
C HIS A 279 -24.94 17.62 10.83
N LYS A 280 -23.85 18.16 11.40
CA LYS A 280 -23.80 19.54 11.90
C LYS A 280 -24.10 20.57 10.80
N ILE A 281 -23.49 20.43 9.61
CA ILE A 281 -23.76 21.30 8.46
C ILE A 281 -25.24 21.24 8.07
N SER A 282 -25.83 20.05 8.05
CA SER A 282 -27.23 19.86 7.68
C SER A 282 -28.17 20.53 8.69
N LYS A 283 -27.88 20.38 9.99
CA LYS A 283 -28.61 21.06 11.06
C LYS A 283 -28.48 22.58 10.98
N LEU A 284 -27.27 23.10 10.79
CA LEU A 284 -27.03 24.54 10.64
C LEU A 284 -27.70 25.11 9.39
N LYS A 285 -27.72 24.37 8.28
CA LYS A 285 -28.46 24.76 7.07
C LYS A 285 -29.96 24.84 7.32
N ALA A 286 -30.53 23.89 8.06
CA ALA A 286 -31.95 23.93 8.45
C ALA A 286 -32.25 25.17 9.30
N LEU A 287 -31.45 25.41 10.35
CA LEU A 287 -31.59 26.61 11.20
C LEU A 287 -31.44 27.91 10.42
N LEU A 288 -30.49 27.97 9.48
CA LEU A 288 -30.30 29.14 8.63
C LEU A 288 -31.48 29.34 7.67
N ALA A 289 -32.06 28.27 7.13
CA ALA A 289 -33.26 28.34 6.31
C ALA A 289 -34.48 28.79 7.12
N ASP A 290 -34.60 28.38 8.39
CA ASP A 290 -35.64 28.85 9.31
C ASP A 290 -35.45 30.35 9.65
N ALA A 291 -34.22 30.77 9.97
CA ALA A 291 -33.90 32.17 10.26
C ALA A 291 -34.14 33.08 9.05
N ARG A 292 -33.78 32.65 7.83
CA ARG A 292 -34.08 33.38 6.59
C ARG A 292 -35.58 33.51 6.34
N ARG A 293 -36.35 32.46 6.65
CA ARG A 293 -37.82 32.50 6.60
C ARG A 293 -38.38 33.51 7.59
N GLY A 294 -37.89 33.53 8.83
CA GLY A 294 -38.27 34.52 9.85
C GLY A 294 -37.99 35.94 9.37
N LEU A 295 -36.75 36.23 8.95
CA LEU A 295 -36.36 37.55 8.46
C LEU A 295 -37.19 38.01 7.26
N HIS A 296 -37.51 37.10 6.33
CA HIS A 296 -38.35 37.45 5.20
C HIS A 296 -39.76 37.81 5.66
N ARG A 297 -40.34 37.04 6.60
CA ARG A 297 -41.67 37.31 7.15
C ARG A 297 -41.75 38.65 7.89
N ASP A 298 -40.68 39.02 8.58
CA ASP A 298 -40.58 40.32 9.27
C ASP A 298 -40.52 41.50 8.28
N ASN A 299 -40.05 41.27 7.05
CA ASN A 299 -39.94 42.27 5.98
C ASN A 299 -41.08 42.17 4.93
N LEU A 300 -42.16 41.44 5.22
CA LEU A 300 -43.29 41.34 4.31
C LEU A 300 -44.14 42.61 4.33
N ASP A 301 -44.56 43.03 3.14
CA ASP A 301 -45.62 44.03 3.01
C ASP A 301 -46.95 43.41 3.48
N VAL A 302 -47.33 43.75 4.71
CA VAL A 302 -48.54 43.25 5.36
C VAL A 302 -49.80 43.67 4.61
N GLU A 303 -49.78 44.81 3.92
CA GLU A 303 -50.92 45.29 3.14
C GLU A 303 -51.12 44.45 1.88
N TYR A 304 -50.03 44.09 1.19
CA TYR A 304 -50.07 43.14 0.08
C TYR A 304 -50.57 41.76 0.53
N VAL A 305 -50.03 41.21 1.63
CA VAL A 305 -50.48 39.93 2.18
C VAL A 305 -51.97 39.98 2.52
N LYS A 306 -52.43 41.06 3.16
CA LYS A 306 -53.85 41.25 3.51
C LYS A 306 -54.72 41.24 2.25
N ASN A 307 -54.33 41.95 1.19
CA ASN A 307 -55.08 42.01 -0.05
C ASN A 307 -55.18 40.64 -0.74
N VAL A 308 -54.07 39.90 -0.82
CA VAL A 308 -54.05 38.55 -1.42
C VAL A 308 -54.88 37.56 -0.60
N VAL A 309 -54.82 37.62 0.74
CA VAL A 309 -55.61 36.74 1.62
C VAL A 309 -57.09 37.06 1.54
N VAL A 310 -57.48 38.35 1.57
CA VAL A 310 -58.89 38.77 1.41
C VAL A 310 -59.42 38.31 0.06
N HIS A 311 -58.65 38.48 -1.02
CA HIS A 311 -59.03 37.99 -2.33
C HIS A 311 -59.17 36.47 -2.36
N TYR A 312 -58.23 35.73 -1.78
CA TYR A 312 -58.30 34.27 -1.63
C TYR A 312 -59.57 33.80 -0.88
N LEU A 313 -59.95 34.48 0.21
CA LEU A 313 -61.11 34.14 1.04
C LEU A 313 -62.46 34.54 0.39
N SER A 314 -62.46 35.56 -0.46
CA SER A 314 -63.65 35.96 -1.22
C SER A 314 -64.03 34.97 -2.33
N LEU A 315 -63.12 34.09 -2.74
CA LEU A 315 -63.32 33.16 -3.84
C LEU A 315 -63.90 31.79 -3.37
N PRO A 316 -64.84 31.19 -4.15
CA PRO A 316 -65.41 29.90 -3.83
C PRO A 316 -64.37 28.78 -3.70
N SER A 317 -64.61 27.85 -2.78
CA SER A 317 -63.85 26.60 -2.63
C SER A 317 -63.85 25.83 -3.94
N GLY A 318 -62.65 25.51 -4.47
CA GLY A 318 -62.50 24.78 -5.74
C GLY A 318 -62.42 25.66 -7.00
N SER A 319 -62.52 26.99 -6.88
CA SER A 319 -62.24 27.89 -8.01
C SER A 319 -60.78 27.75 -8.48
N SER A 320 -60.57 27.74 -9.80
CA SER A 320 -59.22 27.75 -10.40
C SER A 320 -58.43 28.99 -10.00
N GLU A 321 -59.10 30.13 -9.84
CA GLU A 321 -58.51 31.40 -9.38
C GLU A 321 -58.02 31.29 -7.94
N ARG A 322 -58.82 30.66 -7.07
CA ARG A 322 -58.42 30.38 -5.67
C ARG A 322 -57.20 29.47 -5.62
N THR A 323 -57.17 28.45 -6.48
CA THR A 323 -56.03 27.52 -6.57
C THR A 323 -54.78 28.21 -7.10
N SER A 324 -54.93 29.16 -8.05
CA SER A 324 -53.84 29.97 -8.60
C SER A 324 -53.22 30.93 -7.58
N LEU A 325 -53.96 31.32 -6.54
CA LEU A 325 -53.46 32.17 -5.45
C LEU A 325 -52.66 31.38 -4.40
N VAL A 326 -52.79 30.04 -4.34
CA VAL A 326 -52.04 29.21 -3.38
C VAL A 326 -50.53 29.30 -3.60
N PRO A 327 -49.98 29.19 -4.82
CA PRO A 327 -48.56 29.42 -5.08
C PRO A 327 -48.10 30.83 -4.68
N VAL A 328 -48.94 31.85 -4.86
CA VAL A 328 -48.62 33.24 -4.50
C VAL A 328 -48.55 33.40 -2.98
N LEU A 329 -49.52 32.87 -2.24
CA LEU A 329 -49.47 32.83 -0.77
C LEU A 329 -48.29 32.00 -0.26
N ALA A 330 -47.97 30.90 -0.94
CA ALA A 330 -46.85 30.03 -0.60
C ALA A 330 -45.48 30.70 -0.79
N THR A 331 -45.30 31.49 -1.84
CA THR A 331 -44.05 32.24 -2.06
C THR A 331 -43.92 33.40 -1.08
N VAL A 332 -45.00 34.15 -0.86
CA VAL A 332 -45.03 35.32 0.04
C VAL A 332 -44.80 34.89 1.49
N LEU A 333 -45.51 33.88 1.98
CA LEU A 333 -45.38 33.41 3.37
C LEU A 333 -44.25 32.37 3.57
N GLN A 334 -43.54 32.04 2.50
CA GLN A 334 -42.50 31.00 2.42
C GLN A 334 -42.94 29.68 3.04
N PHE A 335 -43.97 29.07 2.46
CA PHE A 335 -44.43 27.74 2.84
C PHE A 335 -43.34 26.70 2.61
N THR A 336 -43.20 25.79 3.57
CA THR A 336 -42.31 24.62 3.40
C THR A 336 -42.97 23.57 2.51
N ASP A 337 -42.18 22.64 1.99
CA ASP A 337 -42.72 21.48 1.29
C ASP A 337 -43.71 20.67 2.16
N ALA A 338 -43.56 20.71 3.49
CA ALA A 338 -44.49 20.10 4.42
C ALA A 338 -45.83 20.86 4.46
N ASP A 339 -45.80 22.19 4.41
CA ASP A 339 -47.00 23.04 4.36
C ASP A 339 -47.73 22.87 3.03
N MET A 340 -46.99 22.84 1.91
CA MET A 340 -47.54 22.57 0.58
C MET A 340 -48.18 21.19 0.50
N LYS A 341 -47.58 20.17 1.12
CA LYS A 341 -48.18 18.82 1.23
C LYS A 341 -49.44 18.79 2.09
N ARG A 342 -49.56 19.66 3.10
CA ARG A 342 -50.79 19.79 3.90
C ARG A 342 -51.90 20.47 3.12
N LEU A 343 -51.57 21.47 2.30
CA LEU A 343 -52.51 22.18 1.43
C LEU A 343 -52.96 21.36 0.21
N ALA A 344 -52.09 20.50 -0.30
CA ALA A 344 -52.39 19.59 -1.41
C ALA A 344 -53.27 18.40 -0.99
N LYS A 345 -53.32 18.06 0.30
CA LYS A 345 -54.32 17.12 0.81
C LYS A 345 -55.67 17.85 0.80
N PRO A 346 -56.68 17.38 0.05
CA PRO A 346 -58.00 17.98 0.14
C PRO A 346 -58.49 17.78 1.57
N THR A 347 -58.51 18.86 2.35
CA THR A 347 -59.40 18.94 3.52
C THR A 347 -60.81 19.00 2.96
N PHE A 348 -61.30 17.83 2.57
CA PHE A 348 -62.71 17.55 2.39
C PHE A 348 -63.40 17.89 3.70
N VAL A 349 -63.99 19.08 3.82
CA VAL A 349 -65.26 19.37 4.48
C VAL A 349 -65.74 20.76 4.04
N ASP A 350 -66.45 20.82 2.91
CA ASP A 350 -67.71 21.57 2.88
C ASP A 350 -68.73 20.62 3.54
N ARG A 351 -69.01 20.78 4.83
CA ARG A 351 -70.21 20.19 5.46
C ARG A 351 -71.22 21.32 5.53
N PRO A 352 -72.32 21.25 4.77
CA PRO A 352 -73.44 22.18 4.96
C PRO A 352 -74.20 21.98 6.28
N ASN A 353 -73.76 21.07 7.16
CA ASN A 353 -74.35 20.82 8.48
C ASN A 353 -73.29 20.21 9.42
N SER A 354 -72.72 20.99 10.32
CA SER A 354 -71.99 20.47 11.49
C SER A 354 -72.88 20.60 12.74
N PRO A 355 -73.20 19.51 13.45
CA PRO A 355 -73.82 19.58 14.77
C PRO A 355 -72.83 20.19 15.78
N PRO A 356 -73.33 20.70 16.93
CA PRO A 356 -72.53 21.48 17.86
C PRO A 356 -71.39 20.65 18.47
N LEU A 357 -70.33 21.38 18.84
CA LEU A 357 -69.10 20.91 19.45
C LEU A 357 -69.35 20.00 20.66
N ASP A 358 -69.21 18.68 20.48
CA ASP A 358 -69.01 17.77 21.59
C ASP A 358 -67.53 17.75 21.99
N LEU A 359 -67.29 18.41 23.13
CA LEU A 359 -66.36 18.05 24.19
C LEU A 359 -65.19 17.13 23.79
N ILE A 360 -64.01 17.76 23.83
CA ILE A 360 -62.69 17.17 24.00
C ILE A 360 -62.77 16.01 25.01
N LYS A 361 -62.83 14.77 24.52
CA LYS A 361 -62.42 13.60 25.29
C LYS A 361 -60.91 13.49 25.16
N ILE A 362 -60.24 13.87 26.24
CA ILE A 362 -58.82 13.62 26.47
C ILE A 362 -58.65 12.12 26.62
N ASP A 363 -58.42 11.42 25.51
CA ASP A 363 -57.99 10.03 25.55
C ASP A 363 -56.50 9.96 25.89
N ALA A 364 -56.26 9.70 27.18
CA ALA A 364 -54.99 9.29 27.73
C ALA A 364 -54.59 7.92 27.14
N GLN A 365 -54.04 7.90 25.93
CA GLN A 365 -53.32 6.73 25.43
C GLN A 365 -51.90 6.73 26.01
N ARG A 366 -51.77 5.88 27.04
CA ARG A 366 -50.54 5.43 27.67
C ARG A 366 -49.43 5.22 26.63
N ARG A 367 -48.31 5.88 26.90
CA ARG A 367 -46.99 5.60 26.35
C ARG A 367 -46.68 4.09 26.51
N LYS A 368 -46.66 3.34 25.41
CA LYS A 368 -45.82 2.13 25.32
C LYS A 368 -44.41 2.61 25.01
N CYS A 369 -43.55 2.63 26.02
CA CYS A 369 -42.11 2.70 25.80
C CYS A 369 -41.71 1.44 25.03
N PRO A 370 -40.98 1.54 23.90
CA PRO A 370 -40.30 0.38 23.34
C PRO A 370 -39.19 -0.03 24.31
N SER A 371 -39.24 -1.30 24.74
CA SER A 371 -38.16 -1.96 25.45
C SER A 371 -36.89 -1.87 24.62
N ILE A 372 -35.82 -1.40 25.26
CA ILE A 372 -34.47 -1.45 24.73
C ILE A 372 -34.01 -2.89 24.95
N ASP A 373 -34.00 -3.69 23.89
CA ASP A 373 -33.30 -4.97 23.90
C ASP A 373 -31.80 -4.66 23.79
N VAL A 374 -31.11 -4.84 24.91
CA VAL A 374 -29.64 -4.91 24.97
C VAL A 374 -29.28 -6.36 24.66
N PRO A 375 -28.56 -6.66 23.57
CA PRO A 375 -27.96 -7.98 23.42
C PRO A 375 -26.77 -8.10 24.38
N ASP A 376 -26.98 -8.89 25.43
CA ASP A 376 -25.92 -9.56 26.19
C ASP A 376 -25.22 -10.55 25.26
N GLU A 377 -23.98 -10.25 24.86
CA GLU A 377 -23.01 -11.24 24.42
C GLU A 377 -21.60 -10.71 24.72
N PHE A 378 -21.27 -10.75 26.01
CA PHE A 378 -19.94 -11.11 26.45
C PHE A 378 -19.90 -12.64 26.49
N ASP A 379 -19.05 -13.27 25.66
CA ASP A 379 -18.18 -14.37 26.09
C ASP A 379 -17.20 -14.80 24.98
N ALA A 380 -15.95 -15.01 25.42
CA ALA A 380 -14.77 -15.65 24.79
C ALA A 380 -14.02 -14.93 23.65
#